data_AF-A0A8J2XEQ0-F1
#
_entry.id   AF-A0A8J2XEQ0-F1
#
_cell.length_a   1.000
_cell.length_b   1.000
_cell.length_c   1.000
_cell.angle_alpha   90.00
_cell.angle_beta   90.00
_cell.angle_gamma   90.00
#
_symmetry.space_group_name_H-M   'P 1'
#
loop_
_entity.id
_entity.type
_entity.pdbx_description
1 polymer ?
#
loop_
_entity_poly.entity_id
_entity_poly.type
_entity_poly.pdbx_seq_one_letter_code
_entity_poly.pdbx_strand_id
1 'polypeptide(L)'
;MSTTFFRTQMIRWRLRVLMAEQKINNKTLAEKTGIHPTTISRLKNTDELKQITGEILNALCNALECTPNDLIQFAPDHPPEGSQSLVNLKDHSKRKTKPLTVKDAMDDTQAVA
;
A
#
# COMPACT_ATOMS: atom_id res chain seq x y z
N MET A 1 -31.24 24.04 -8.35
CA MET A 1 -30.16 24.37 -7.40
C MET A 1 -29.10 23.28 -7.48
N SER A 2 -28.31 23.26 -8.55
CA SER A 2 -27.20 22.32 -8.69
C SER A 2 -25.99 22.95 -8.04
N THR A 3 -25.70 22.55 -6.81
CA THR A 3 -24.45 22.86 -6.13
C THR A 3 -23.35 22.14 -6.91
N THR A 4 -22.80 22.81 -7.91
CA THR A 4 -21.59 22.39 -8.62
C THR A 4 -20.47 22.44 -7.58
N PHE A 5 -20.35 21.35 -6.85
CA PHE A 5 -19.33 21.05 -5.87
C PHE A 5 -18.03 20.94 -6.65
N PHE A 6 -17.38 22.09 -6.87
CA PHE A 6 -15.98 22.17 -7.27
C PHE A 6 -15.21 21.24 -6.34
N ARG A 7 -14.94 20.02 -6.80
CA ARG A 7 -14.12 19.07 -6.09
C ARG A 7 -12.68 19.48 -6.31
N THR A 8 -12.22 20.56 -5.68
CA THR A 8 -10.82 21.02 -5.60
C THR A 8 -9.91 20.01 -4.89
N GLN A 9 -10.16 18.72 -5.06
CA GLN A 9 -9.53 17.65 -4.31
C GLN A 9 -8.34 17.13 -5.09
N MET A 10 -7.29 17.92 -4.95
CA MET A 10 -5.97 17.71 -5.50
C MET A 10 -5.24 16.52 -4.89
N ILE A 11 -5.64 16.04 -3.70
CA ILE A 11 -5.00 14.88 -3.03
C ILE A 11 -6.03 13.77 -2.82
N ARG A 12 -5.70 12.56 -3.30
CA ARG A 12 -6.50 11.34 -3.23
C ARG A 12 -5.88 10.32 -2.27
N TRP A 13 -6.72 9.74 -1.44
CA TRP A 13 -6.35 8.65 -0.55
C TRP A 13 -6.60 7.29 -1.19
N ARG A 14 -5.55 6.48 -1.34
CA ARG A 14 -5.57 5.23 -2.13
C ARG A 14 -5.55 3.96 -1.31
N LEU A 15 -5.78 4.04 0.00
CA LEU A 15 -5.77 2.86 0.88
C LEU A 15 -6.71 1.73 0.38
N ARG A 16 -7.88 2.08 -0.17
CA ARG A 16 -8.81 1.08 -0.75
C ARG A 16 -8.18 0.25 -1.86
N VAL A 17 -7.40 0.88 -2.72
CA VAL A 17 -6.77 0.25 -3.87
C VAL A 17 -5.67 -0.70 -3.40
N LEU A 18 -4.79 -0.23 -2.52
CA LEU A 18 -3.71 -1.05 -1.97
C LEU A 18 -4.22 -2.25 -1.17
N MET A 19 -5.30 -2.09 -0.41
CA MET A 19 -5.92 -3.22 0.30
C MET A 19 -6.47 -4.27 -0.66
N ALA A 20 -7.06 -3.85 -1.79
CA ALA A 20 -7.57 -4.76 -2.80
C ALA A 20 -6.45 -5.49 -3.54
N GLU A 21 -5.36 -4.79 -3.88
CA GLU A 21 -4.17 -5.37 -4.52
C GLU A 21 -3.52 -6.45 -3.63
N GLN A 22 -3.40 -6.18 -2.32
CA GLN A 22 -2.86 -7.11 -1.33
C GLN A 22 -3.87 -8.17 -0.85
N LYS A 23 -5.13 -8.14 -1.34
CA LYS A 23 -6.22 -9.03 -0.93
C LYS A 23 -6.41 -9.12 0.60
N ILE A 24 -6.19 -8.01 1.30
CA ILE A 24 -6.28 -7.96 2.76
C ILE A 24 -7.63 -7.37 3.20
N ASN A 25 -8.25 -7.99 4.20
CA ASN A 25 -9.51 -7.50 4.76
C ASN A 25 -9.26 -6.53 5.93
N ASN A 26 -10.25 -5.71 6.26
CA ASN A 26 -10.18 -4.73 7.34
C ASN A 26 -9.74 -5.33 8.68
N LYS A 27 -10.24 -6.53 9.01
CA LYS A 27 -9.93 -7.23 10.26
C LYS A 27 -8.45 -7.62 10.32
N THR A 28 -7.95 -8.23 9.25
CA THR A 28 -6.54 -8.64 9.15
C THR A 28 -5.60 -7.43 9.16
N LEU A 29 -5.99 -6.33 8.51
CA LEU A 29 -5.20 -5.10 8.56
C LEU A 29 -5.16 -4.51 9.97
N ALA A 30 -6.27 -4.51 10.70
CA ALA A 30 -6.33 -4.08 12.09
C ALA A 30 -5.40 -4.92 13.00
N GLU A 31 -5.41 -6.25 12.82
CA GLU A 31 -4.53 -7.17 13.55
C GLU A 31 -3.05 -6.92 13.25
N LYS A 32 -2.68 -6.73 11.97
CA LYS A 32 -1.29 -6.45 11.56
C LYS A 32 -0.78 -5.08 12.00
N THR A 33 -1.64 -4.07 11.95
CA THR A 33 -1.25 -2.67 12.24
C THR A 33 -1.39 -2.31 13.71
N GLY A 34 -2.11 -3.11 14.51
CA GLY A 34 -2.49 -2.76 15.88
C GLY A 34 -3.52 -1.62 15.95
N ILE A 35 -4.09 -1.18 14.81
CA ILE A 35 -5.06 -0.09 14.75
C ILE A 35 -6.47 -0.66 14.94
N HIS A 36 -7.29 0.03 15.73
CA HIS A 36 -8.68 -0.37 15.94
C HIS A 36 -9.46 -0.50 14.61
N PRO A 37 -10.27 -1.57 14.41
CA PRO A 37 -10.96 -1.83 13.15
C PRO A 37 -11.92 -0.71 12.73
N THR A 38 -12.51 0.01 13.70
CA THR A 38 -13.34 1.19 13.41
C THR A 38 -12.55 2.34 12.80
N THR A 39 -11.28 2.50 13.17
CA THR A 39 -10.39 3.52 12.58
C THR A 39 -9.97 3.11 11.17
N ILE A 40 -9.61 1.83 10.97
CA ILE A 40 -9.34 1.29 9.64
C ILE A 40 -10.54 1.46 8.70
N SER A 41 -11.75 1.17 9.16
CA SER A 41 -12.96 1.37 8.35
C SER A 41 -13.16 2.84 7.94
N ARG A 42 -12.91 3.78 8.87
CA ARG A 42 -12.97 5.22 8.59
C ARG A 42 -11.90 5.67 7.59
N LEU A 43 -10.67 5.17 7.73
CA LEU A 43 -9.58 5.44 6.79
C LEU A 43 -9.85 4.81 5.42
N LYS A 44 -10.50 3.66 5.34
CA LYS A 44 -10.86 3.03 4.07
C LYS A 44 -11.97 3.81 3.34
N ASN A 45 -12.99 4.25 4.05
CA ASN A 45 -14.19 4.80 3.40
C ASN A 45 -14.05 6.27 2.97
N THR A 46 -12.93 6.93 3.29
CA THR A 46 -12.65 8.32 2.89
C THR A 46 -11.88 8.35 1.56
N ASP A 47 -12.28 9.24 0.65
CA ASP A 47 -11.50 9.55 -0.56
C ASP A 47 -10.42 10.61 -0.31
N GLU A 48 -10.57 11.36 0.78
CA GLU A 48 -9.69 12.45 1.19
C GLU A 48 -8.81 11.98 2.35
N LEU A 49 -7.52 12.34 2.29
CA LEU A 49 -6.59 12.10 3.37
C LEU A 49 -7.00 12.92 4.59
N LYS A 50 -7.50 12.25 5.62
CA LYS A 50 -7.73 12.87 6.94
C LYS A 50 -6.41 12.98 7.69
N GLN A 51 -6.42 13.77 8.77
CA GLN A 51 -5.29 13.83 9.69
C GLN A 51 -4.95 12.41 10.19
N ILE A 52 -3.76 11.93 9.84
CA ILE A 52 -3.19 10.67 10.33
C ILE A 52 -1.86 10.97 11.02
N THR A 53 -1.59 10.25 12.10
CA THR A 53 -0.30 10.32 12.79
C THR A 53 0.77 9.55 11.99
N GLY A 54 2.03 9.95 12.11
CA GLY A 54 3.15 9.23 11.48
C GLY A 54 3.23 7.76 11.89
N GLU A 55 2.84 7.43 13.14
CA GLU A 55 2.73 6.05 13.63
C GLU A 55 1.73 5.21 12.83
N ILE A 56 0.54 5.77 12.54
CA ILE A 56 -0.49 5.12 11.74
C ILE A 56 0.00 4.92 10.31
N LEU A 57 0.64 5.94 9.73
CA LEU A 57 1.19 5.86 8.38
C LEU A 57 2.28 4.77 8.31
N ASN A 58 3.20 4.74 9.27
CA ASN A 58 4.26 3.73 9.34
C ASN A 58 3.69 2.32 9.51
N ALA A 59 2.71 2.13 10.39
CA ALA A 59 2.05 0.84 10.59
C ALA A 59 1.37 0.34 9.30
N LEU A 60 0.68 1.23 8.58
CA LEU A 60 0.04 0.89 7.31
C LEU A 60 1.08 0.52 6.24
N CYS A 61 2.13 1.32 6.08
CA CYS A 61 3.21 1.05 5.13
C CYS A 61 3.89 -0.30 5.40
N ASN A 62 4.19 -0.60 6.67
CA ASN A 62 4.80 -1.88 7.06
C ASN A 62 3.85 -3.07 6.84
N ALA A 63 2.55 -2.91 7.14
CA ALA A 63 1.58 -4.00 7.01
C ALA A 63 1.21 -4.32 5.56
N LEU A 64 1.28 -3.33 4.66
CA LEU A 64 0.94 -3.42 3.25
C LEU A 64 2.18 -3.50 2.34
N GLU A 65 3.38 -3.44 2.92
CA GLU A 65 4.66 -3.40 2.20
C GLU A 65 4.69 -2.31 1.11
N CYS A 66 4.16 -1.13 1.44
CA CYS A 66 4.03 -0.01 0.51
C CYS A 66 4.75 1.25 0.98
N THR A 67 4.89 2.22 0.08
CA THR A 67 5.45 3.53 0.40
C THR A 67 4.35 4.57 0.63
N PRO A 68 4.63 5.68 1.35
CA PRO A 68 3.68 6.78 1.51
C PRO A 68 3.19 7.36 0.16
N ASN A 69 4.03 7.34 -0.87
CA ASN A 69 3.68 7.76 -2.23
C ASN A 69 2.60 6.87 -2.86
N ASP A 70 2.48 5.60 -2.46
CA ASP A 70 1.46 4.69 -2.98
C ASP A 70 0.09 4.97 -2.35
N LEU A 71 0.09 5.42 -1.08
CA LEU A 71 -1.11 5.73 -0.30
C LEU A 71 -1.72 7.09 -0.68
N ILE A 72 -0.90 8.03 -1.14
CA ILE A 72 -1.28 9.42 -1.36
C ILE A 72 -0.96 9.80 -2.80
N GLN A 73 -1.97 10.18 -3.58
CA GLN A 73 -1.78 10.58 -4.97
C GLN A 73 -2.33 11.97 -5.24
N PHE A 74 -1.57 12.78 -5.98
CA PHE A 74 -2.07 14.04 -6.49
C PHE A 74 -2.90 13.82 -7.76
N ALA A 75 -4.13 14.34 -7.81
CA ALA A 75 -5.04 14.25 -8.95
C ALA A 75 -5.62 15.64 -9.28
N PRO A 76 -5.10 16.33 -10.32
CA PRO A 76 -5.63 17.63 -10.72
C PRO A 76 -7.02 17.48 -11.40
N ASP A 77 -7.92 18.44 -11.18
CA ASP A 77 -9.27 18.43 -11.74
C ASP A 77 -9.32 18.60 -13.26
N HIS A 78 -8.24 19.13 -13.83
CA HIS A 78 -8.04 19.20 -15.26
C HIS A 78 -6.75 18.43 -15.59
N PRO A 79 -6.80 17.37 -16.42
CA PRO A 79 -5.58 16.75 -16.90
C PRO A 79 -4.78 17.82 -17.68
N PRO A 80 -3.46 17.94 -17.49
CA PRO A 80 -2.67 18.81 -18.35
C PRO A 80 -2.88 18.35 -19.80
N GLU A 81 -3.39 19.23 -20.67
CA GLU A 81 -3.44 18.99 -22.11
C GLU A 81 -2.00 18.75 -22.59
N GLY A 82 -1.61 17.49 -22.78
CA GLY A 82 -0.28 17.14 -23.29
C GLY A 82 0.38 15.87 -22.75
N SER A 83 -0.13 15.20 -21.71
CA SER A 83 0.59 14.05 -21.11
C SER A 83 0.19 12.66 -21.63
N GLN A 84 -0.54 12.53 -22.75
CA GLN A 84 -0.74 11.24 -23.41
C GLN A 84 0.47 10.85 -24.28
N SER A 85 1.61 10.55 -23.66
CA SER A 85 2.64 9.70 -24.24
C SER A 85 3.70 9.35 -23.21
N LEU A 86 4.19 8.11 -23.26
CA LEU A 86 5.08 7.42 -22.32
C LEU A 86 4.41 6.64 -21.17
N VAL A 87 3.44 5.77 -21.50
CA VAL A 87 3.31 4.48 -20.78
C VAL A 87 3.53 3.31 -21.74
N ASN A 88 4.73 3.24 -22.32
CA ASN A 88 5.31 1.98 -22.76
C ASN A 88 6.60 1.75 -21.97
N LEU A 89 6.46 1.14 -20.80
CA LEU A 89 7.49 0.27 -20.25
C LEU A 89 6.80 -0.95 -19.62
N LYS A 90 6.43 -1.90 -20.49
CA LYS A 90 6.35 -3.30 -20.09
C LYS A 90 7.78 -3.71 -19.77
N ASP A 91 8.16 -3.70 -18.50
CA ASP A 91 9.36 -4.40 -18.07
C ASP A 91 9.01 -5.60 -17.20
N HIS A 92 9.47 -6.75 -17.67
CA HIS A 92 9.32 -8.05 -17.07
C HIS A 92 10.27 -8.16 -15.87
N SER A 93 9.86 -7.75 -14.67
CA SER A 93 10.60 -8.13 -13.46
C SER A 93 9.83 -9.17 -12.65
N LYS A 94 10.00 -10.43 -13.04
CA LYS A 94 9.83 -11.58 -12.15
C LYS A 94 10.72 -11.36 -10.92
N ARG A 95 10.19 -10.91 -9.79
CA ARG A 95 10.79 -11.24 -8.48
C ARG A 95 9.94 -12.30 -7.81
N LYS A 96 10.23 -13.54 -8.17
CA LYS A 96 10.03 -14.68 -7.28
C LYS A 96 10.99 -14.47 -6.10
N THR A 97 10.57 -13.83 -5.02
CA THR A 97 11.21 -14.13 -3.72
C THR A 97 10.57 -15.41 -3.22
N LYS A 98 11.16 -16.52 -3.65
CA LYS A 98 10.93 -17.84 -3.08
C LYS A 98 11.32 -17.75 -1.58
N PRO A 99 10.54 -18.31 -0.65
CA PRO A 99 10.93 -18.35 0.76
C PRO A 99 12.28 -19.05 0.89
N LEU A 100 13.21 -18.46 1.64
CA LEU A 100 14.44 -19.14 2.04
C LEU A 100 14.02 -20.20 3.07
N THR A 101 13.86 -21.44 2.60
CA THR A 101 13.61 -22.58 3.46
C THR A 101 14.87 -22.85 4.26
N VAL A 102 14.86 -22.49 5.54
CA VAL A 102 15.85 -22.95 6.52
C VAL A 102 15.55 -24.42 6.76
N LYS A 103 16.33 -25.31 6.14
CA LYS A 103 16.44 -26.72 6.54
C LYS A 103 17.65 -27.38 5.88
N ASP A 104 18.47 -27.94 6.76
CA ASP A 104 19.39 -29.07 6.56
C ASP A 104 20.77 -28.78 5.93
N ALA A 105 21.71 -28.37 6.78
CA ALA A 105 23.11 -28.83 6.74
C ALA A 105 23.36 -29.52 8.09
N MET A 106 22.92 -30.78 8.22
CA MET A 106 23.70 -32.00 8.02
C MET A 106 24.89 -32.10 8.99
N ASP A 107 24.64 -32.92 10.01
CA ASP A 107 25.60 -33.67 10.82
C ASP A 107 26.63 -34.35 9.92
N ASP A 108 27.91 -34.17 10.23
CA ASP A 108 28.87 -35.26 10.08
C ASP A 108 29.93 -35.15 11.18
N THR A 109 29.81 -36.13 12.07
CA THR A 109 30.70 -36.51 13.14
C THR A 109 32.07 -36.94 12.59
N GLN A 110 33.15 -36.40 13.18
CA GLN A 110 34.41 -37.11 13.51
C GLN A 110 35.42 -37.44 12.40
N ALA A 111 36.66 -36.91 12.54
CA ALA A 111 37.90 -37.68 12.41
C ALA A 111 39.15 -36.85 12.83
N VAL A 112 39.81 -37.38 13.87
CA VAL A 112 41.25 -37.38 14.21
C VAL A 112 42.28 -36.78 13.23
N ALA A 113 43.20 -35.97 13.75
CA ALA A 113 44.66 -36.07 13.56
C ALA A 113 45.38 -35.15 14.56
#